data_AF-A0A9D8RQV6-F1
#
_entry.id   AF-A0A9D8RQV6-F1
#
_cell.length_a   1.000
_cell.length_b   1.000
_cell.length_c   1.000
_cell.angle_alpha   90.00
_cell.angle_beta   90.00
_cell.angle_gamma   90.00
#
_symmetry.space_group_name_H-M   'P 1'
#
loop_
_entity.id
_entity.type
_entity.pdbx_description
1 polymer ?
#
loop_
_entity_poly.entity_id
_entity_poly.type
_entity_poly.pdbx_seq_one_letter_code
_entity_poly.pdbx_strand_id
1 'polypeptide(L)'
;MALNAKKITHVCLDADDTLWQNEPYFRRTEREFYTLLKHKLTEREAEDKLFQTEMANLDTFGYGVKSFTLSMIQTALDVLPADEAAPAIRKILDLGKNLLSEPVVLLPGVKETLEKLAPNYHLAVITKGDLLAQERK
;
A
#
# COMPACT_ATOMS: atom_id res chain seq x y z
N MET A 1 32.52 3.53 7.70
CA MET A 1 32.47 5.00 7.76
C MET A 1 31.62 5.37 8.98
N ALA A 2 32.23 5.88 10.06
CA ALA A 2 31.47 6.23 11.26
C ALA A 2 30.79 7.59 11.04
N LEU A 3 29.46 7.61 11.14
CA LEU A 3 28.68 8.84 11.07
C LEU A 3 29.08 9.75 12.25
N ASN A 4 29.58 10.95 11.96
CA ASN A 4 29.80 11.96 12.99
C ASN A 4 28.45 12.60 13.33
N ALA A 5 27.79 12.07 14.37
CA ALA A 5 26.46 12.49 14.80
C ALA A 5 26.36 14.01 15.07
N LYS A 6 27.48 14.70 15.37
CA LYS A 6 27.49 16.16 15.58
C LYS A 6 27.22 17.01 14.33
N LYS A 7 27.10 16.41 13.14
CA LYS A 7 26.78 17.12 11.89
C LYS A 7 25.40 16.82 11.31
N ILE A 8 24.64 15.91 11.93
CA ILE A 8 23.31 15.55 11.44
C ILE A 8 22.33 16.64 11.86
N THR A 9 21.64 17.23 10.90
CA THR A 9 20.64 18.28 11.14
C THR A 9 19.23 17.86 10.74
N HIS A 10 19.11 16.80 9.92
CA HIS A 10 17.84 16.30 9.40
C HIS A 10 17.73 14.80 9.64
N VAL A 11 16.53 14.35 9.98
CA VAL A 11 16.16 12.93 10.06
C VAL A 11 14.95 12.74 9.15
N CYS A 12 15.17 12.01 8.05
CA CYS A 12 14.12 11.68 7.11
C CYS A 12 13.64 10.26 7.39
N LEU A 13 12.33 10.10 7.58
CA LEU A 13 11.69 8.85 7.96
C LEU A 13 10.81 8.36 6.81
N ASP A 14 10.87 7.08 6.50
CA ASP A 14 9.76 6.46 5.77
C ASP A 14 8.49 6.46 6.64
N ALA A 15 7.34 6.21 6.03
CA ALA A 15 6.04 6.32 6.67
C ALA A 15 5.41 4.95 6.90
N ASP A 16 5.00 4.29 5.82
CA ASP A 16 4.33 3.00 5.86
C ASP A 16 5.25 1.92 6.45
N ASP A 17 4.74 1.20 7.45
CA ASP A 17 5.45 0.16 8.21
C ASP A 17 6.74 0.63 8.91
N THR A 18 6.92 1.95 9.03
CA THR A 18 7.98 2.60 9.81
C THR A 18 7.39 3.47 10.93
N LEU A 19 6.39 4.30 10.61
CA LEU A 19 5.66 5.14 11.57
C LEU A 19 4.32 4.52 11.97
N TRP A 20 3.64 3.86 11.03
CA TRP A 20 2.35 3.22 11.25
C TRP A 20 2.22 1.92 10.49
N GLN A 21 1.29 1.07 10.90
CA GLN A 21 0.99 -0.19 10.22
C GLN A 21 0.36 0.09 8.85
N ASN A 22 0.80 -0.64 7.82
CA ASN A 22 0.26 -0.52 6.47
C ASN A 22 0.13 -1.89 5.76
N GLU A 23 1.21 -2.68 5.72
CA GLU A 23 1.25 -3.98 5.02
C GLU A 23 0.15 -4.97 5.43
N PRO A 24 -0.24 -5.13 6.71
CA PRO A 24 -1.30 -6.05 7.09
C PRO A 24 -2.65 -5.77 6.42
N TYR A 25 -2.93 -4.49 6.09
CA TYR A 25 -4.15 -4.10 5.41
C TYR A 25 -4.11 -4.50 3.93
N PHE A 26 -2.98 -4.27 3.25
CA PHE A 26 -2.77 -4.72 1.87
C PHE A 26 -2.91 -6.25 1.75
N ARG A 27 -2.29 -7.01 2.65
CA ARG A 27 -2.40 -8.48 2.69
C ARG A 27 -3.82 -8.98 2.89
N ARG A 28 -4.62 -8.28 3.72
CA ARG A 28 -6.03 -8.61 3.89
C ARG A 28 -6.79 -8.39 2.58
N THR A 29 -6.59 -7.23 1.96
CA THR A 29 -7.22 -6.89 0.68
C THR A 29 -6.85 -7.87 -0.44
N GLU A 30 -5.58 -8.26 -0.54
CA GLU A 30 -5.10 -9.29 -1.48
C GLU A 30 -5.87 -10.61 -1.32
N ARG A 31 -5.99 -11.12 -0.08
CA ARG A 31 -6.70 -12.38 0.18
C ARG A 31 -8.19 -12.30 -0.18
N GLU A 32 -8.83 -11.16 0.08
CA GLU A 32 -10.21 -10.93 -0.34
C GLU A 32 -10.33 -10.91 -1.87
N PHE A 33 -9.37 -10.29 -2.56
CA PHE A 33 -9.28 -10.31 -4.01
C PHE A 33 -9.07 -11.72 -4.58
N TYR A 34 -8.15 -12.51 -4.01
CA TYR A 34 -7.91 -13.90 -4.44
C TYR A 34 -9.15 -14.77 -4.28
N THR A 35 -9.95 -14.50 -3.23
CA THR A 35 -11.24 -15.17 -3.03
C THR A 35 -12.24 -14.89 -4.16
N LEU A 36 -12.15 -13.73 -4.82
CA LEU A 36 -12.98 -13.42 -6.00
C LEU A 36 -12.57 -14.25 -7.22
N LEU A 37 -11.31 -14.67 -7.31
CA LEU A 37 -10.74 -15.40 -8.45
C LEU A 37 -10.66 -16.92 -8.23
N LYS A 38 -11.00 -17.42 -7.03
CA LYS A 38 -10.80 -18.81 -6.62
C LYS A 38 -11.42 -19.89 -7.52
N HIS A 39 -12.41 -19.52 -8.33
CA HIS A 39 -13.06 -20.45 -9.29
C HIS A 39 -12.27 -20.60 -10.59
N LYS A 40 -11.30 -19.71 -10.85
CA LYS A 40 -10.42 -19.74 -12.03
C LYS A 40 -8.97 -20.05 -11.67
N LEU A 41 -8.50 -19.56 -10.52
CA LEU A 41 -7.10 -19.62 -10.11
C LEU A 41 -6.97 -20.11 -8.67
N THR A 42 -5.86 -20.78 -8.38
CA THR A 42 -5.39 -20.95 -7.01
C THR A 42 -4.93 -19.61 -6.43
N GLU A 43 -4.81 -19.52 -5.11
CA GLU A 43 -4.32 -18.30 -4.44
C GLU A 43 -2.94 -17.89 -4.96
N ARG A 44 -2.04 -18.86 -5.15
CA ARG A 44 -0.70 -18.62 -5.65
C ARG A 44 -0.68 -18.08 -7.08
N GLU A 45 -1.53 -18.63 -7.96
CA GLU A 45 -1.64 -18.13 -9.34
C GLU A 45 -2.27 -16.74 -9.38
N ALA A 46 -3.24 -16.46 -8.51
CA ALA A 46 -3.85 -15.14 -8.40
C ALA A 46 -2.84 -14.08 -7.90
N GLU A 47 -2.02 -14.43 -6.91
CA GLU A 47 -0.91 -13.61 -6.42
C GLU A 47 0.10 -13.31 -7.55
N ASP A 48 0.59 -14.35 -8.23
CA ASP A 48 1.57 -14.18 -9.31
C ASP A 48 1.01 -13.34 -10.47
N LYS A 49 -0.27 -13.51 -10.80
CA LYS A 49 -0.95 -12.71 -11.84
C LYS A 49 -1.11 -11.25 -11.43
N LEU A 50 -1.55 -10.99 -10.20
CA LEU A 50 -1.70 -9.62 -9.69
C LEU A 50 -0.35 -8.90 -9.67
N PHE A 51 0.69 -9.56 -9.16
CA PHE A 51 2.04 -9.00 -9.13
C PHE A 51 2.55 -8.64 -10.53
N GLN A 52 2.35 -9.52 -11.53
CA GLN A 52 2.71 -9.23 -12.92
C GLN A 52 1.99 -7.99 -13.46
N THR A 53 0.70 -7.85 -13.19
CA THR A 53 -0.09 -6.68 -13.58
C THR A 53 0.42 -5.41 -12.90
N GLU A 54 0.72 -5.46 -11.60
CA GLU A 54 1.29 -4.32 -10.87
C GLU A 54 2.63 -3.88 -11.44
N MET A 55 3.52 -4.83 -11.74
CA MET A 55 4.82 -4.51 -12.34
C MET A 55 4.68 -3.92 -13.73
N ALA A 56 3.75 -4.43 -14.55
CA ALA A 56 3.46 -3.86 -15.87
C ALA A 56 2.88 -2.44 -15.80
N ASN A 57 2.14 -2.14 -14.73
CA ASN A 57 1.49 -0.84 -14.53
C ASN A 57 2.36 0.17 -13.76
N LEU A 58 3.49 -0.26 -13.20
CA LEU A 58 4.27 0.55 -12.27
C LEU A 58 4.72 1.89 -12.88
N ASP A 59 5.20 1.87 -14.13
CA ASP A 59 5.66 3.08 -14.81
C ASP A 59 4.51 4.05 -15.15
N THR A 60 3.28 3.54 -15.26
CA THR A 60 2.10 4.34 -15.67
C THR A 60 1.34 4.89 -14.47
N PHE A 61 1.10 4.05 -13.46
CA PHE A 61 0.26 4.40 -12.30
C PHE A 61 1.06 4.63 -11.02
N GLY A 62 2.33 4.23 -10.98
CA GLY A 62 3.16 4.33 -9.79
C GLY A 62 2.66 3.48 -8.62
N TYR A 63 2.96 3.95 -7.41
CA TYR A 63 2.66 3.24 -6.17
C TYR A 63 1.37 3.76 -5.51
N GLY A 64 0.80 2.94 -4.63
CA GLY A 64 -0.29 3.33 -3.72
C GLY A 64 -1.61 2.62 -3.99
N VAL A 65 -2.59 2.87 -3.11
CA VAL A 65 -3.87 2.14 -3.10
C VAL A 65 -4.64 2.28 -4.42
N LYS A 66 -4.57 3.45 -5.08
CA LYS A 66 -5.28 3.68 -6.35
C LYS A 66 -4.68 2.84 -7.47
N SER A 67 -3.35 2.82 -7.62
CA SER A 67 -2.69 2.00 -8.65
C SER A 67 -2.90 0.52 -8.37
N PHE A 68 -2.83 0.11 -7.10
CA PHE A 68 -3.16 -1.26 -6.68
C PHE A 68 -4.61 -1.66 -7.04
N THR A 69 -5.58 -0.77 -6.81
CA THR A 69 -6.99 -0.99 -7.16
C THR A 69 -7.18 -1.14 -8.67
N LEU A 70 -6.50 -0.31 -9.48
CA LEU A 70 -6.53 -0.41 -10.93
C LEU A 70 -5.92 -1.72 -11.43
N SER A 71 -4.81 -2.16 -10.83
CA SER A 71 -4.18 -3.45 -11.15
C SER A 71 -5.06 -4.64 -10.78
N MET A 72 -5.79 -4.60 -9.66
CA MET A 72 -6.79 -5.63 -9.33
C MET A 72 -7.93 -5.67 -10.35
N ILE A 73 -8.45 -4.51 -10.77
CA ILE A 73 -9.51 -4.41 -11.79
C ILE A 73 -9.03 -5.02 -13.12
N GLN A 74 -7.84 -4.64 -13.59
CA GLN A 74 -7.27 -5.16 -14.82
C GLN A 74 -7.05 -6.67 -14.74
N THR A 75 -6.48 -7.15 -13.62
CA THR A 75 -6.29 -8.59 -13.39
C THR A 75 -7.60 -9.36 -13.41
N ALA A 76 -8.66 -8.82 -12.80
CA ALA A 76 -9.98 -9.45 -12.83
C ALA A 76 -10.58 -9.49 -14.25
N LEU A 77 -10.41 -8.42 -15.03
CA LEU A 77 -10.84 -8.36 -16.43
C LEU A 77 -10.11 -9.37 -17.32
N ASP A 78 -8.82 -9.62 -17.05
CA ASP A 78 -8.01 -10.57 -17.81
C ASP A 78 -8.31 -12.04 -17.46
N VAL A 79 -8.81 -12.30 -16.25
CA VAL A 79 -9.01 -13.67 -15.71
C VAL A 79 -10.47 -14.13 -15.81
N LEU A 80 -11.43 -13.22 -15.62
CA LEU A 80 -12.85 -13.56 -15.53
C LEU A 80 -13.59 -13.32 -16.85
N PRO A 81 -14.57 -14.17 -17.21
CA PRO A 81 -15.57 -13.83 -18.22
C PRO A 81 -16.31 -12.53 -17.88
N ALA A 82 -16.82 -11.82 -18.90
CA ALA A 82 -17.38 -10.48 -18.73
C ALA A 82 -18.55 -10.41 -17.72
N ASP A 83 -19.39 -11.44 -17.65
CA ASP A 83 -20.51 -11.57 -16.72
C ASP A 83 -20.08 -11.81 -15.27
N GLU A 84 -18.93 -12.47 -15.05
CA GLU A 84 -18.31 -12.65 -13.74
C GLU A 84 -17.47 -11.42 -13.32
N ALA A 85 -16.85 -10.73 -14.28
CA ALA A 85 -15.97 -9.59 -14.04
C ALA A 85 -16.72 -8.36 -13.50
N ALA A 86 -17.91 -8.06 -14.03
CA ALA A 86 -18.70 -6.89 -13.63
C ALA A 86 -19.01 -6.85 -12.11
N PRO A 87 -19.56 -7.92 -11.48
CA PRO A 87 -19.76 -7.93 -10.04
C PRO A 87 -18.44 -7.98 -9.24
N ALA A 88 -17.37 -8.59 -9.78
CA ALA A 88 -16.06 -8.61 -9.13
C ALA A 88 -15.45 -7.20 -9.06
N ILE A 89 -15.50 -6.42 -10.14
CA ILE A 89 -15.02 -5.03 -10.19
C ILE A 89 -15.70 -4.17 -9.13
N ARG A 90 -17.00 -4.34 -8.91
CA ARG A 90 -17.71 -3.59 -7.86
C ARG A 90 -17.12 -3.88 -6.49
N LYS A 91 -16.85 -5.15 -6.18
CA LYS A 91 -16.20 -5.54 -4.92
C LYS A 91 -14.78 -5.00 -4.83
N ILE A 92 -14.01 -5.03 -5.92
CA ILE A 92 -12.64 -4.48 -5.97
C ILE A 92 -12.61 -2.98 -5.69
N LEU A 93 -13.59 -2.22 -6.22
CA LEU A 93 -13.73 -0.80 -5.90
C LEU A 93 -14.01 -0.57 -4.41
N ASP A 94 -14.82 -1.41 -3.79
CA ASP A 94 -15.09 -1.33 -2.35
C ASP A 94 -13.84 -1.72 -1.53
N LEU A 95 -13.09 -2.75 -1.95
CA LEU A 95 -11.80 -3.12 -1.36
C LEU A 95 -10.80 -1.95 -1.38
N GLY A 96 -10.65 -1.29 -2.53
CA GLY A 96 -9.75 -0.13 -2.66
C GLY A 96 -10.17 1.06 -1.80
N LYS A 97 -11.48 1.34 -1.71
CA LYS A 97 -12.02 2.39 -0.82
C LYS A 97 -11.81 2.06 0.66
N ASN A 98 -12.04 0.81 1.04
CA ASN A 98 -11.83 0.36 2.41
C ASN A 98 -10.37 0.52 2.80
N LEU A 99 -9.44 0.13 1.92
CA LEU A 99 -8.01 0.26 2.14
C LEU A 99 -7.56 1.73 2.29
N LEU A 100 -8.18 2.67 1.57
CA LEU A 100 -7.98 4.13 1.76
C LEU A 100 -8.51 4.67 3.09
N SER A 101 -9.38 3.92 3.77
CA SER A 101 -10.05 4.34 5.01
C SER A 101 -9.56 3.59 6.25
N GLU A 102 -8.57 2.71 6.11
CA GLU A 102 -7.98 1.99 7.25
C GLU A 102 -7.38 2.99 8.25
N PRO A 103 -7.55 2.75 9.56
CA PRO A 103 -7.12 3.68 10.58
C PRO A 103 -5.59 3.72 10.65
N VAL A 104 -5.05 4.91 10.94
CA VAL A 104 -3.63 5.07 11.21
C VAL A 104 -3.32 4.56 12.61
N VAL A 105 -2.63 3.43 12.69
CA VAL A 105 -2.17 2.83 13.94
C VAL A 105 -0.66 2.97 14.02
N LEU A 106 -0.18 3.88 14.88
CA LEU A 106 1.25 4.09 15.09
C LEU A 106 1.93 2.82 15.61
N LEU A 107 3.16 2.60 15.15
CA LEU A 107 3.99 1.53 15.70
C LEU A 107 4.47 1.89 17.12
N PRO A 108 4.75 0.88 17.98
CA PRO A 108 5.23 1.13 19.33
C PRO A 108 6.50 1.98 19.36
N GLY A 109 6.53 3.01 20.21
CA GLY A 109 7.71 3.87 20.39
C GLY A 109 7.86 4.98 19.35
N VAL A 110 7.01 5.05 18.32
CA VAL A 110 7.10 6.08 17.28
C VAL A 110 6.89 7.46 17.88
N LYS A 111 5.80 7.65 18.63
CA LYS A 111 5.48 8.95 19.25
C LYS A 111 6.62 9.43 20.15
N GLU A 112 7.09 8.58 21.06
CA GLU A 112 8.16 8.89 22.00
C GLU A 112 9.49 9.18 21.29
N THR A 113 9.75 8.51 20.17
CA THR A 113 10.95 8.73 19.37
C THR A 113 10.90 10.08 18.66
N LEU A 114 9.78 10.40 18.01
CA LEU A 114 9.59 11.67 17.33
C LEU A 114 9.67 12.85 18.32
N GLU A 115 9.06 12.73 19.50
CA GLU A 115 9.12 13.73 20.57
C GLU A 115 10.56 14.00 21.05
N LYS A 116 11.43 12.98 21.07
CA LYS A 116 12.85 13.13 21.44
C LYS A 116 13.71 13.71 20.31
N LEU A 117 13.36 13.44 19.05
CA LEU A 117 14.13 13.89 17.90
C LEU A 117 13.77 15.32 17.48
N ALA A 118 12.49 15.70 17.53
CA ALA A 118 11.98 16.98 17.04
C ALA A 118 12.69 18.23 17.60
N PRO A 119 13.15 18.28 18.88
CA PRO A 119 13.86 19.45 19.39
C PRO A 119 15.25 19.67 18.78
N ASN A 120 15.89 18.60 18.28
CA ASN A 120 17.30 18.61 17.87
C ASN A 120 17.50 18.46 16.36
N TYR A 121 16.48 18.00 15.63
CA TYR A 121 16.56 17.69 14.21
C TYR A 121 15.34 18.21 13.45
N HIS A 122 15.54 18.61 12.20
CA HIS A 122 14.45 18.79 11.27
C HIS A 122 13.94 17.42 10.81
N LEU A 123 12.67 17.13 11.10
CA LEU A 123 12.04 15.87 10.72
C LEU A 123 11.31 16.02 9.39
N ALA A 124 11.49 15.03 8.52
CA ALA A 124 10.75 14.94 7.26
C ALA A 124 10.25 13.51 7.07
N VAL A 125 9.07 13.37 6.47
CA VAL A 125 8.59 12.09 5.96
C VAL A 125 8.94 12.01 4.48
N ILE A 126 9.58 10.92 4.07
CA ILE A 126 9.91 10.62 2.68
C ILE A 126 9.31 9.26 2.38
N THR A 127 8.19 9.25 1.65
CA THR A 127 7.48 8.00 1.35
C THR A 127 7.01 7.98 -0.11
N LYS A 128 6.75 6.78 -0.61
CA LYS A 128 6.20 6.55 -1.95
C LYS A 128 4.67 6.50 -1.85
N GLY A 129 4.02 6.58 -3.01
CA GLY A 129 2.59 6.36 -3.13
C GLY A 129 1.81 7.60 -3.55
N ASP A 130 0.50 7.54 -3.35
CA ASP A 130 -0.42 8.61 -3.69
C ASP A 130 -0.34 9.75 -2.65
N LEU A 131 -0.07 10.97 -3.12
CA LEU A 131 0.11 12.15 -2.27
C LEU A 131 -1.09 12.37 -1.33
N LEU A 132 -2.31 12.38 -1.87
CA LEU A 132 -3.51 12.66 -1.09
C LEU A 132 -3.80 11.55 -0.07
N ALA A 133 -3.46 10.29 -0.39
CA ALA A 133 -3.58 9.20 0.56
C ALA A 133 -2.59 9.34 1.72
N GLN A 134 -1.34 9.71 1.43
CA GLN A 134 -0.32 9.89 2.47
C GLN A 134 -0.59 11.11 3.35
N GLU A 135 -1.06 12.23 2.78
CA GLU A 135 -1.39 13.46 3.55
C GLU A 135 -2.61 13.31 4.46
N ARG A 136 -3.44 12.27 4.26
CA ARG A 136 -4.61 11.98 5.10
C ARG A 136 -4.28 11.10 6.30
N LYS A 137 -3.08 10.52 6.35
CA LYS A 137 -2.60 9.72 7.48
C LYS A 137 -2.02 10.61 8.57
#